data_AF-A0A1A0P2Q2-F1
#
_entry.id   AF-A0A1A0P2Q2-F1
#
_cell.length_a   1.000
_cell.length_b   1.000
_cell.length_c   1.000
_cell.angle_alpha   90.00
_cell.angle_beta   90.00
_cell.angle_gamma   90.00
#
_symmetry.space_group_name_H-M   'P 1'
#
loop_
_entity.id
_entity.type
_entity.pdbx_description
1 polymer ?
#
loop_
_entity_poly.entity_id
_entity_poly.type
_entity_poly.pdbx_seq_one_letter_code
_entity_poly.pdbx_strand_id
1 'polypeptide(L)'
;MAIAVGCGKSDDSAAQTVTPEHAQTSPSGAYTASVQDGPEENGAKTWVVVVRDKAGQEVFHDRSAYNPADGVMITWSPTEPEQLWVYSGDAGVYRIAPGSHGGWTRAGVKPENVPSEVSTLWESSRS
;
A
#
# COMPACT_ATOMS: atom_id res chain seq x y z
N MET A 1 -15.94 15.64 23.83
CA MET A 1 -14.86 16.07 22.90
C MET A 1 -15.00 15.25 21.63
N ALA A 2 -15.42 15.88 20.54
CA ALA A 2 -15.49 15.25 19.23
C ALA A 2 -14.35 15.85 18.40
N ILE A 3 -13.34 15.05 18.08
CA ILE A 3 -12.34 15.44 17.08
C ILE A 3 -12.81 14.82 15.78
N ALA A 4 -13.62 15.60 15.05
CA ALA A 4 -13.82 15.36 13.63
C ALA A 4 -12.50 15.71 12.95
N VAL A 5 -11.66 14.70 12.70
CA VAL A 5 -10.57 14.85 11.74
C VAL A 5 -11.25 14.84 10.38
N GLY A 6 -11.43 16.04 9.83
CA GLY A 6 -12.00 16.22 8.51
C GLY A 6 -11.14 15.46 7.50
N CYS A 7 -11.69 14.37 6.95
CA CYS A 7 -11.23 13.82 5.69
C CYS A 7 -11.47 14.89 4.63
N GLY A 8 -10.43 15.67 4.34
CA GLY A 8 -10.36 16.51 3.16
C GLY A 8 -10.55 15.60 1.95
N LYS A 9 -11.70 15.75 1.32
CA LYS A 9 -12.07 15.12 0.06
C LYS A 9 -11.27 15.83 -1.04
N SER A 10 -10.03 15.42 -1.24
CA SER A 10 -9.23 15.81 -2.40
C SER A 10 -9.13 14.59 -3.31
N ASP A 11 -9.61 14.73 -4.54
CA ASP A 11 -9.45 13.80 -5.67
C ASP A 11 -7.98 13.76 -6.13
N ASP A 12 -7.07 13.51 -5.19
CA ASP A 12 -5.64 13.45 -5.44
C ASP A 12 -5.22 12.00 -5.23
N SER A 13 -5.32 11.20 -6.30
CA SER A 13 -4.91 9.78 -6.29
C SER A 13 -3.46 9.62 -5.81
N ALA A 14 -2.62 10.65 -6.00
CA ALA A 14 -1.27 10.72 -5.47
C ALA A 14 -1.24 10.85 -3.93
N ALA A 15 -2.18 11.59 -3.32
CA ALA A 15 -2.29 11.70 -1.86
C ALA A 15 -2.79 10.41 -1.19
N GLN A 16 -3.29 9.45 -1.97
CA GLN A 16 -3.71 8.12 -1.48
C GLN A 16 -2.63 7.05 -1.64
N THR A 17 -1.46 7.41 -2.18
CA THR A 17 -0.36 6.47 -2.44
C THR A 17 0.68 6.54 -1.32
N VAL A 18 1.13 5.38 -0.84
CA VAL A 18 2.23 5.25 0.11
C VAL A 18 3.56 5.42 -0.62
N THR A 19 4.42 6.29 -0.12
CA THR A 19 5.79 6.50 -0.61
C THR A 19 6.75 6.58 0.59
N PRO A 20 8.09 6.57 0.37
CA PRO A 20 9.04 6.72 1.48
C PRO A 20 8.82 7.97 2.33
N GLU A 21 8.40 9.08 1.70
CA GLU A 21 8.13 10.36 2.39
C GLU A 21 6.68 10.48 2.88
N HIS A 22 5.80 9.54 2.48
CA HIS A 22 4.37 9.65 2.70
C HIS A 22 3.75 8.33 3.16
N ALA A 23 3.68 8.14 4.48
CA ALA A 23 2.91 7.06 5.08
C ALA A 23 1.40 7.36 5.00
N GLN A 24 0.58 6.31 4.82
CA GLN A 24 -0.87 6.43 4.76
C GLN A 24 -1.56 5.57 5.79
N THR A 25 -2.56 6.14 6.45
CA THR A 25 -3.43 5.41 7.36
C THR A 25 -4.54 4.72 6.58
N SER A 26 -4.80 3.47 6.91
CA SER A 26 -5.96 2.71 6.43
C SER A 26 -7.28 3.46 6.63
N PRO A 27 -8.30 3.23 5.78
CA PRO A 27 -9.62 3.83 5.94
C PRO A 27 -10.29 3.52 7.29
N SER A 28 -9.95 2.38 7.94
CA SER A 28 -10.43 2.04 9.29
C SER A 28 -9.74 2.83 10.39
N GLY A 29 -8.63 3.50 10.08
CA GLY A 29 -7.74 4.15 11.03
C GLY A 29 -6.90 3.17 11.85
N ALA A 30 -7.06 1.85 11.68
CA ALA A 30 -6.45 0.81 12.52
C ALA A 30 -4.96 0.57 12.24
N TYR A 31 -4.54 0.87 11.02
CA TYR A 31 -3.21 0.59 10.52
C TYR A 31 -2.63 1.76 9.74
N THR A 32 -1.31 1.85 9.73
CA THR A 32 -0.53 2.78 8.91
C THR A 32 0.43 1.99 8.04
N ALA A 33 0.37 2.21 6.73
CA ALA A 33 1.33 1.69 5.77
C ALA A 33 2.41 2.74 5.52
N SER A 34 3.65 2.28 5.44
CA SER A 34 4.83 3.07 5.14
C SER A 34 5.77 2.27 4.26
N VAL A 35 6.67 2.97 3.57
CA VAL A 35 7.74 2.35 2.80
C VAL A 35 9.07 2.59 3.51
N GLN A 36 9.93 1.59 3.53
CA GLN A 36 11.32 1.71 3.93
C GLN A 36 12.23 1.45 2.72
N ASP A 37 13.43 2.03 2.75
CA ASP A 37 14.47 1.71 1.78
C ASP A 37 14.87 0.23 1.90
N GLY A 38 14.72 -0.50 0.81
CA GLY A 38 15.18 -1.86 0.63
C GLY A 38 16.63 -1.94 0.12
N PRO A 39 17.10 -3.15 -0.24
CA PRO A 39 18.39 -3.31 -0.88
C PRO A 39 18.47 -2.52 -2.19
N GLU A 40 19.66 -2.08 -2.57
CA GLU A 40 19.87 -1.47 -3.87
C GLU A 40 19.88 -2.56 -4.95
N GLU A 41 19.05 -2.39 -5.98
CA GLU A 41 18.99 -3.27 -7.14
C GLU A 41 19.21 -2.43 -8.40
N ASN A 42 20.16 -2.84 -9.24
CA ASN A 42 20.50 -2.14 -10.49
C ASN A 42 20.80 -0.62 -10.32
N GLY A 43 21.33 -0.22 -9.16
CA GLY A 43 21.65 1.18 -8.86
C GLY A 43 20.46 2.02 -8.37
N ALA A 44 19.30 1.39 -8.12
CA ALA A 44 18.12 2.04 -7.56
C ALA A 44 17.77 1.47 -6.18
N LYS A 45 17.39 2.35 -5.25
CA LYS A 45 16.86 1.94 -3.96
C LYS A 45 15.47 1.35 -4.15
N THR A 46 15.33 0.09 -3.79
CA THR A 46 14.02 -0.58 -3.77
C THR A 46 13.20 -0.16 -2.56
N TRP A 47 11.92 -0.44 -2.59
CA TRP A 47 10.94 -0.10 -1.57
C TRP A 47 10.43 -1.35 -0.88
N VAL A 48 10.44 -1.36 0.46
CA VAL A 48 9.89 -2.43 1.29
C VAL A 48 8.68 -1.91 2.03
N VAL A 49 7.55 -2.61 1.89
CA VAL A 49 6.28 -2.21 2.52
C VAL A 49 6.25 -2.65 3.98
N VAL A 50 5.88 -1.74 4.86
CA VAL A 50 5.72 -2.00 6.29
C VAL A 50 4.37 -1.49 6.76
N VAL A 51 3.63 -2.34 7.49
CA VAL A 51 2.36 -1.98 8.12
C VAL A 51 2.52 -2.01 9.63
N ARG A 52 2.07 -0.92 10.28
CA ARG A 52 2.03 -0.78 11.73
C ARG A 52 0.60 -0.63 12.21
N ASP A 53 0.31 -1.11 13.41
CA ASP A 53 -0.97 -0.87 14.07
C ASP A 53 -1.05 0.54 14.71
N LYS A 54 -2.19 0.86 15.34
CA LYS A 54 -2.40 2.12 16.07
C LYS A 54 -1.40 2.39 17.20
N ALA A 55 -0.80 1.35 17.79
CA ALA A 55 0.22 1.48 18.81
C ALA A 55 1.63 1.72 18.22
N GLY A 56 1.76 1.68 16.88
CA GLY A 56 3.02 1.78 16.17
C GLY A 56 3.78 0.44 16.11
N GLN A 57 3.16 -0.66 16.52
CA GLN A 57 3.77 -1.98 16.44
C GLN A 57 3.73 -2.49 14.99
N GLU A 58 4.87 -2.97 14.50
CA GLU A 58 4.95 -3.62 13.19
C GLU A 58 4.15 -4.92 13.19
N VAL A 59 3.15 -4.99 12.30
CA VAL A 59 2.29 -6.16 12.10
C VAL A 59 2.55 -6.87 10.78
N PHE A 60 3.21 -6.17 9.84
CA PHE A 60 3.66 -6.72 8.57
C PHE A 60 4.93 -6.01 8.10
N HIS A 61 5.84 -6.81 7.54
CA HIS A 61 7.04 -6.36 6.85
C HIS A 61 7.20 -7.22 5.61
N ASP A 62 7.15 -6.60 4.43
CA ASP A 62 7.28 -7.34 3.18
C ASP A 62 8.69 -7.92 3.05
N ARG A 63 8.79 -9.17 2.64
CA ARG A 63 10.09 -9.77 2.34
C ARG A 63 10.54 -9.49 0.91
N SER A 64 9.64 -8.90 0.12
CA SER A 64 9.88 -8.48 -1.25
C SER A 64 10.26 -7.00 -1.25
N ALA A 65 11.15 -6.64 -2.16
CA ALA A 65 11.47 -5.25 -2.44
C ALA A 65 10.96 -4.89 -3.84
N TYR A 66 10.45 -3.67 -3.99
CA TYR A 66 9.85 -3.20 -5.24
C TYR A 66 10.69 -2.08 -5.82
N ASN A 67 11.04 -2.14 -7.10
CA ASN A 67 11.84 -1.10 -7.72
C ASN A 67 10.94 0.05 -8.21
N PRO A 68 11.00 1.25 -7.62
CA PRO A 68 10.18 2.38 -8.07
C PRO A 68 10.49 2.82 -9.50
N ALA A 69 11.69 2.51 -10.03
CA ALA A 69 12.03 2.80 -11.43
C ALA A 69 11.19 2.00 -12.44
N ASP A 70 10.66 0.84 -12.04
CA ASP A 70 9.76 0.01 -12.86
C ASP A 70 8.27 0.41 -12.67
N GLY A 71 8.01 1.42 -11.84
CA GLY A 71 6.68 1.90 -11.49
C GLY A 71 6.07 1.10 -10.35
N VAL A 72 5.85 1.77 -9.22
CA VAL A 72 5.25 1.19 -8.01
C VAL A 72 4.10 2.07 -7.52
N MET A 73 2.95 1.46 -7.23
CA MET A 73 1.86 2.09 -6.49
C MET A 73 1.51 1.22 -5.30
N ILE A 74 1.46 1.84 -4.12
CA ILE A 74 1.04 1.19 -2.88
C ILE A 74 -0.14 1.98 -2.33
N THR A 75 -1.30 1.36 -2.15
CA THR A 75 -2.50 2.07 -1.69
C THR A 75 -3.43 1.19 -0.88
N TRP A 76 -4.20 1.78 0.02
CA TRP A 76 -5.25 1.07 0.75
C TRP A 76 -6.46 0.88 -0.15
N SER A 77 -7.15 -0.27 -0.02
CA SER A 77 -8.42 -0.46 -0.70
C SER A 77 -9.46 0.54 -0.15
N PRO A 78 -10.15 1.30 -1.02
CA PRO A 78 -11.24 2.18 -0.60
C PRO A 78 -12.43 1.44 0.00
N THR A 79 -12.67 0.20 -0.43
CA THR A 79 -13.86 -0.61 -0.10
C THR A 79 -13.57 -1.66 0.98
N GLU A 80 -12.32 -2.10 1.08
CA GLU A 80 -11.86 -3.08 2.07
C GLU A 80 -10.78 -2.44 2.99
N PRO A 81 -11.18 -1.81 4.11
CA PRO A 81 -10.33 -0.91 4.88
C PRO A 81 -9.02 -1.49 5.43
N GLU A 82 -8.88 -2.81 5.46
CA GLU A 82 -7.70 -3.51 6.00
C GLU A 82 -6.90 -4.21 4.91
N GLN A 83 -7.20 -3.95 3.63
CA GLN A 83 -6.43 -4.46 2.50
C GLN A 83 -5.53 -3.37 1.93
N LEU A 84 -4.25 -3.65 1.87
CA LEU A 84 -3.25 -2.85 1.16
C LEU A 84 -2.92 -3.53 -0.17
N TRP A 85 -2.81 -2.73 -1.23
CA TRP A 85 -2.51 -3.20 -2.57
C TRP A 85 -1.17 -2.65 -3.02
N VAL A 86 -0.37 -3.50 -3.66
CA VAL A 86 0.89 -3.12 -4.30
C VAL A 86 0.81 -3.50 -5.77
N TYR A 87 0.98 -2.50 -6.63
CA TYR A 87 1.28 -2.67 -8.04
C TYR A 87 2.77 -2.43 -8.24
N SER A 88 3.46 -3.36 -8.88
CA SER A 88 4.77 -3.08 -9.47
C SER A 88 4.82 -3.52 -10.92
N GLY A 89 5.45 -2.72 -11.77
CA GLY A 89 5.49 -2.96 -13.22
C GLY A 89 6.21 -4.26 -13.60
N ASP A 90 7.12 -4.72 -12.75
CA ASP A 90 7.99 -5.88 -12.96
C ASP A 90 7.54 -7.12 -12.17
N ALA A 91 7.11 -6.97 -10.92
CA ALA A 91 6.75 -8.07 -10.03
C ALA A 91 5.26 -8.42 -10.06
N GLY A 92 4.39 -7.51 -10.55
CA GLY A 92 2.94 -7.74 -10.66
C GLY A 92 2.12 -7.13 -9.52
N VAL A 93 0.93 -7.68 -9.26
CA VAL A 93 -0.04 -7.13 -8.31
C VAL A 93 -0.15 -8.01 -7.07
N TYR A 94 -0.14 -7.37 -5.89
CA TYR A 94 -0.17 -8.05 -4.61
C TYR A 94 -1.19 -7.42 -3.67
N ARG A 95 -1.89 -8.30 -2.93
CA ARG A 95 -2.78 -7.93 -1.83
C ARG A 95 -2.12 -8.31 -0.51
N ILE A 96 -2.04 -7.33 0.39
CA ILE A 96 -1.55 -7.47 1.75
C ILE A 96 -2.72 -7.26 2.71
N ALA A 97 -3.04 -8.26 3.52
CA ALA A 97 -4.20 -8.22 4.43
C ALA A 97 -4.00 -9.14 5.65
N PRO A 98 -4.75 -8.92 6.75
CA PRO A 98 -4.80 -9.86 7.87
C PRO A 98 -5.15 -11.27 7.40
N GLY A 99 -4.38 -12.27 7.84
CA GLY A 99 -4.61 -13.67 7.54
C GLY A 99 -5.71 -14.26 8.42
N SER A 100 -6.38 -15.30 7.92
CA SER A 100 -7.47 -16.02 8.63
C SER A 100 -7.02 -16.72 9.91
N HIS A 101 -5.71 -16.96 10.07
CA HIS A 101 -5.10 -17.62 11.23
C HIS A 101 -4.31 -16.66 12.12
N GLY A 102 -4.53 -15.35 11.96
CA GLY A 102 -3.72 -14.30 12.57
C GLY A 102 -2.50 -13.95 11.74
N GLY A 103 -1.88 -12.82 12.09
CA GLY A 103 -0.79 -12.22 11.31
C GLY A 103 -1.28 -11.57 10.01
N TRP A 104 -0.35 -11.03 9.25
CA TRP A 104 -0.61 -10.44 7.93
C TRP A 104 0.00 -11.30 6.84
N THR A 105 -0.68 -11.33 5.69
CA THR A 105 -0.28 -12.15 4.55
C THR A 105 -0.21 -11.31 3.29
N ARG A 106 0.72 -11.68 2.41
CA ARG A 106 0.86 -11.14 1.06
C ARG A 106 0.49 -12.23 0.06
N ALA A 107 -0.42 -11.93 -0.85
CA ALA A 107 -0.83 -12.84 -1.92
C ALA A 107 -0.70 -12.16 -3.28
N GLY A 108 -0.09 -12.86 -4.24
CA GLY A 108 -0.12 -12.42 -5.64
C GLY A 108 -1.53 -12.54 -6.20
N VAL A 109 -1.99 -11.49 -6.88
CA VAL A 109 -3.32 -11.39 -7.46
C VAL A 109 -3.18 -11.29 -8.96
N LYS A 110 -3.90 -12.15 -9.69
CA LYS A 110 -3.95 -12.05 -11.14
C LYS A 110 -4.70 -10.78 -11.56
N PRO A 111 -4.32 -10.11 -12.66
CA PRO A 111 -4.95 -8.86 -13.10
C PRO A 111 -6.48 -8.92 -13.16
N GLU A 112 -7.07 -10.04 -13.61
CA GLU A 112 -8.53 -10.22 -13.71
C GLU A 112 -9.26 -10.29 -12.36
N ASN A 113 -8.53 -10.47 -11.26
CA ASN A 113 -9.08 -10.56 -9.90
C ASN A 113 -8.78 -9.30 -9.07
N VAL A 114 -8.19 -8.28 -9.66
CA VAL A 114 -7.95 -7.02 -8.94
C VAL A 114 -9.24 -6.20 -8.95
N PRO A 115 -9.68 -5.65 -7.79
CA PRO A 115 -10.85 -4.79 -7.75
C PRO A 115 -10.69 -3.56 -8.66
N SER A 116 -11.77 -3.22 -9.36
CA SER A 116 -11.79 -2.15 -10.36
C SER A 116 -11.29 -0.80 -9.82
N GLU A 117 -11.64 -0.50 -8.57
CA GLU A 117 -11.24 0.73 -7.88
C GLU A 117 -9.72 0.81 -7.71
N VAL A 118 -9.04 -0.32 -7.45
CA VAL A 118 -7.59 -0.35 -7.29
C VAL A 118 -6.92 -0.25 -8.67
N SER A 119 -7.46 -0.93 -9.69
CA SER A 119 -6.93 -0.81 -11.05
C SER A 119 -7.08 0.61 -11.62
N THR A 120 -8.20 1.28 -11.36
CA THR A 120 -8.42 2.66 -11.81
C THR A 120 -7.45 3.64 -11.13
N LEU A 121 -7.13 3.44 -9.85
CA LEU A 121 -6.10 4.23 -9.17
C LEU A 121 -4.72 4.05 -9.82
N TRP A 122 -4.36 2.82 -10.18
CA TRP A 122 -3.09 2.52 -10.87
C TRP A 122 -3.00 3.17 -12.26
N GLU A 123 -4.07 3.08 -13.05
CA GLU A 123 -4.12 3.73 -14.37
C GLU A 123 -4.00 5.25 -14.24
N SER A 124 -4.66 5.82 -13.23
CA SER A 124 -4.62 7.26 -12.95
C SER A 124 -3.24 7.72 -12.45
N SER A 125 -2.51 6.89 -11.71
CA SER A 125 -1.16 7.25 -11.22
C SER A 125 -0.09 7.28 -12.31
N ARG A 126 -0.41 6.79 -13.52
CA ARG A 126 0.51 6.70 -14.67
C ARG A 126 0.21 7.69 -15.79
N SER A 127 -0.90 8.43 -15.69
CA SER A 127 -1.33 9.44 -16.66
C SER A 127 -0.73 10.80 -16.34
#